data_AF-U3T953-F1
#
_entry.id   AF-U3T953-F1
#
_cell.length_a   1.000
_cell.length_b   1.000
_cell.length_c   1.000
_cell.angle_alpha   90.00
_cell.angle_beta   90.00
_cell.angle_gamma   90.00
#
_symmetry.space_group_name_H-M   'P 1'
#
loop_
_entity.id
_entity.type
_entity.pdbx_description
1 polymer ?
#
loop_
_entity_poly.entity_id
_entity_poly.type
_entity_poly.pdbx_seq_one_letter_code
_entity_poly.pdbx_strand_id
1 'polypeptide(L)'
;MADLANIILGWLHILAVVIWIGGSIVLDVILRPGSIRSMGLTQEQAARLGQAISRRFSPMVWISVGIIAVTGVLRAARIGVLSFEGLTSSTYGLILSVKLVLFLLMMIVGVMIGRTGLRLARLDEPEESLKAQTRIRKLSEINIVLGIAVVLLAVILRYGGL
;
A
#
# COMPACT_ATOMS: atom_id res chain seq x y z
N MET A 1 -16.24 -12.28 24.94
CA MET A 1 -15.75 -12.83 23.65
C MET A 1 -15.72 -11.79 22.52
N ALA A 2 -16.68 -10.85 22.45
CA ALA A 2 -16.70 -9.79 21.43
C ALA A 2 -15.41 -8.93 21.41
N ASP A 3 -14.81 -8.68 22.59
CA ASP A 3 -13.59 -7.87 22.70
C ASP A 3 -12.36 -8.56 22.10
N LEU A 4 -12.19 -9.86 22.33
CA LEU A 4 -11.08 -10.63 21.76
C LEU A 4 -11.12 -10.61 20.22
N ALA A 5 -12.31 -10.76 19.64
CA ALA A 5 -12.48 -10.69 18.20
C ALA A 5 -12.16 -9.30 17.63
N ASN A 6 -12.52 -8.21 18.33
CA ASN A 6 -12.17 -6.86 17.91
C ASN A 6 -10.66 -6.59 17.99
N ILE A 7 -10.01 -7.09 19.05
CA ILE A 7 -8.55 -7.01 19.23
C ILE A 7 -7.84 -7.73 18.10
N ILE A 8 -8.23 -8.98 17.81
CA ILE A 8 -7.61 -9.78 16.74
C ILE A 8 -7.80 -9.12 15.37
N LEU A 9 -9.00 -8.62 15.05
CA LEU A 9 -9.24 -7.90 13.79
C LEU A 9 -8.38 -6.64 13.68
N GLY A 10 -8.28 -5.85 14.76
CA GLY A 10 -7.45 -4.65 14.80
C GLY A 10 -5.97 -4.97 14.64
N TRP A 11 -5.48 -5.97 15.37
CA TRP A 11 -4.10 -6.44 15.29
C TRP A 11 -3.75 -6.93 13.88
N LEU A 12 -4.58 -7.79 13.30
CA LEU A 12 -4.37 -8.33 11.95
C LEU A 12 -4.41 -7.22 10.88
N HIS A 13 -5.33 -6.27 11.01
CA HIS A 13 -5.40 -5.09 10.13
C HIS A 13 -4.12 -4.27 10.20
N ILE A 14 -3.62 -3.97 11.40
CA ILE A 14 -2.39 -3.19 11.59
C ILE A 14 -1.18 -3.94 11.05
N LEU A 15 -1.06 -5.25 11.29
CA LEU A 15 0.03 -6.05 10.73
C LEU A 15 0.06 -6.00 9.20
N ALA A 16 -1.10 -6.14 8.56
CA ALA A 16 -1.20 -6.04 7.11
C ALA A 16 -0.83 -4.64 6.59
N VAL A 17 -1.22 -3.57 7.30
CA VAL A 17 -0.80 -2.19 6.97
C VAL A 17 0.73 -2.04 7.10
N VAL A 18 1.32 -2.57 8.17
CA VAL A 18 2.79 -2.54 8.40
C VAL A 18 3.52 -3.26 7.28
N ILE A 19 3.07 -4.47 6.91
CA ILE A 19 3.67 -5.23 5.81
C ILE A 19 3.60 -4.42 4.52
N TRP A 20 2.43 -3.90 4.16
CA TRP A 20 2.26 -3.18 2.89
C TRP A 20 3.07 -1.87 2.87
N ILE A 21 2.81 -0.93 3.79
CA ILE A 21 3.43 0.39 3.77
C ILE A 21 4.92 0.30 4.08
N GLY A 22 5.28 -0.44 5.13
CA GLY A 22 6.68 -0.62 5.53
C GLY A 22 7.50 -1.30 4.45
N GLY A 23 6.98 -2.39 3.86
CA GLY A 23 7.68 -3.06 2.77
C GLY A 23 7.77 -2.22 1.50
N SER A 24 6.73 -1.43 1.17
CA SER A 24 6.80 -0.46 0.07
C SER A 24 7.91 0.58 0.30
N ILE A 25 8.08 1.10 1.50
CA ILE A 25 9.17 2.03 1.83
C ILE A 25 10.54 1.35 1.68
N VAL A 26 10.70 0.11 2.15
CA VAL A 26 11.96 -0.64 1.99
C VAL A 26 12.29 -0.85 0.51
N LEU A 27 11.33 -1.31 -0.28
CA LEU A 27 11.54 -1.51 -1.73
C LEU A 27 11.85 -0.18 -2.44
N ASP A 28 11.12 0.87 -2.09
CA ASP A 28 11.20 2.12 -2.81
C ASP A 28 12.40 2.97 -2.41
N VAL A 29 12.82 2.97 -1.13
CA VAL A 29 13.89 3.84 -0.60
C VAL A 29 15.21 3.11 -0.45
N ILE A 30 15.19 1.90 0.14
CA ILE A 30 16.41 1.17 0.47
C ILE A 30 16.93 0.44 -0.76
N LEU A 31 16.05 -0.22 -1.52
CA LEU A 31 16.42 -0.96 -2.72
C LEU A 31 16.50 -0.09 -3.98
N ARG A 32 16.60 1.24 -3.83
CA ARG A 32 16.87 2.14 -4.96
C ARG A 32 18.18 1.71 -5.64
N PRO A 33 18.24 1.67 -6.98
CA PRO A 33 19.48 1.30 -7.67
C PRO A 33 20.68 2.17 -7.30
N GLY A 34 20.46 3.43 -6.92
CA GLY A 34 21.53 4.29 -6.38
C GLY A 34 22.11 3.76 -5.06
N SER A 35 21.26 3.33 -4.13
CA SER A 35 21.64 2.74 -2.84
C SER A 35 22.30 1.36 -3.00
N ILE A 36 21.92 0.59 -4.02
CA ILE A 36 22.51 -0.73 -4.29
C ILE A 36 23.85 -0.59 -5.04
N ARG A 37 24.01 0.44 -5.87
CA ARG A 37 25.26 0.69 -6.62
C ARG A 37 26.45 0.96 -5.69
N SER A 38 26.22 1.55 -4.51
CA SER A 38 27.29 1.74 -3.51
C SER A 38 27.89 0.43 -2.99
N MET A 39 27.24 -0.71 -3.27
CA MET A 39 27.73 -2.05 -2.93
C MET A 39 28.57 -2.70 -4.06
N GLY A 40 28.98 -1.93 -5.07
CA GLY A 40 29.82 -2.43 -6.18
C GLY A 40 29.05 -3.14 -7.31
N LEU A 41 27.71 -3.10 -7.28
CA LEU A 41 26.86 -3.71 -8.29
C LEU A 41 26.70 -2.81 -9.53
N THR A 42 26.71 -3.42 -10.72
CA THR A 42 26.37 -2.70 -11.95
C THR A 42 24.90 -2.27 -11.95
N GLN A 43 24.55 -1.31 -12.81
CA GLN A 43 23.16 -0.84 -12.94
C GLN A 43 22.18 -1.97 -13.28
N GLU A 44 22.62 -2.89 -14.14
CA GLU A 44 21.82 -4.04 -14.56
C GLU A 44 21.65 -5.05 -13.42
N GLN A 45 22.71 -5.35 -12.67
CA GLN A 45 22.64 -6.24 -11.52
C GLN A 45 21.72 -5.67 -10.42
N ALA A 46 21.85 -4.39 -10.11
CA ALA A 46 21.00 -3.71 -9.13
C ALA A 46 19.52 -3.74 -9.56
N ALA A 47 19.23 -3.49 -10.85
CA ALA A 47 17.88 -3.56 -11.39
C ALA A 47 17.30 -4.98 -11.32
N ARG A 48 18.09 -6.00 -11.69
CA ARG A 48 17.69 -7.43 -11.59
C ARG A 48 17.39 -7.84 -10.15
N LEU A 49 18.23 -7.44 -9.20
CA LEU A 49 18.02 -7.72 -7.78
C LEU A 49 16.72 -7.07 -7.28
N GLY A 50 16.52 -5.78 -7.57
CA GLY A 50 15.30 -5.06 -7.21
C GLY A 50 14.05 -5.70 -7.80
N GLN A 51 14.09 -6.13 -9.06
CA GLN A 51 12.97 -6.86 -9.69
C GLN A 51 12.70 -8.22 -9.02
N ALA A 52 13.75 -8.99 -8.71
CA ALA A 52 13.61 -10.30 -8.07
C ALA A 52 12.97 -10.18 -6.68
N ILE A 53 13.40 -9.20 -5.89
CA ILE A 53 12.81 -8.94 -4.56
C ILE A 53 11.37 -8.45 -4.70
N SER A 54 11.11 -7.49 -5.59
CA SER A 54 9.76 -6.95 -5.82
C SER A 54 8.77 -8.03 -6.25
N ARG A 55 9.19 -8.99 -7.10
CA ARG A 55 8.35 -10.12 -7.52
C ARG A 55 7.97 -11.03 -6.34
N ARG A 56 8.88 -11.28 -5.40
CA ARG A 56 8.62 -12.09 -4.20
C ARG A 56 7.76 -11.36 -3.17
N PHE A 57 7.91 -10.04 -3.08
CA PHE A 57 7.13 -9.22 -2.15
C PHE A 57 5.71 -8.92 -2.66
N SER A 58 5.49 -8.84 -3.98
CA SER A 58 4.19 -8.50 -4.56
C SER A 58 3.03 -9.38 -4.08
N PRO A 59 3.14 -10.73 -3.98
CA PRO A 59 2.09 -11.55 -3.38
C PRO A 59 1.77 -11.18 -1.93
N MET A 60 2.78 -10.87 -1.11
CA MET A 60 2.58 -10.45 0.29
C MET A 60 1.80 -9.15 0.38
N VAL A 61 2.04 -8.21 -0.55
CA VAL A 61 1.26 -6.96 -0.65
C VAL A 61 -0.21 -7.26 -0.95
N TRP A 62 -0.50 -8.08 -1.96
CA TRP A 62 -1.88 -8.38 -2.34
C TRP A 62 -2.64 -9.17 -1.26
N ILE A 63 -1.96 -10.06 -0.54
CA ILE A 63 -2.53 -10.72 0.64
C ILE A 63 -2.84 -9.69 1.72
N SER A 64 -1.91 -8.77 2.01
CA SER A 64 -2.10 -7.70 2.99
C SER A 64 -3.27 -6.80 2.63
N VAL A 65 -3.40 -6.42 1.35
CA VAL A 65 -4.54 -5.67 0.81
C VAL A 65 -5.86 -6.39 1.10
N GLY A 66 -5.93 -7.69 0.82
CA GLY A 66 -7.13 -8.49 1.08
C GLY A 66 -7.49 -8.49 2.57
N ILE A 67 -6.49 -8.69 3.43
CA ILE A 67 -6.66 -8.64 4.89
C ILE A 67 -7.17 -7.26 5.33
N ILE A 68 -6.57 -6.17 4.85
CA ILE A 68 -6.97 -4.79 5.20
C ILE A 68 -8.42 -4.52 4.79
N ALA A 69 -8.80 -4.91 3.56
CA ALA A 69 -10.15 -4.72 3.05
C ALA A 69 -11.18 -5.49 3.89
N VAL A 70 -10.96 -6.79 4.11
CA VAL A 70 -11.87 -7.64 4.89
C VAL A 70 -11.99 -7.15 6.33
N THR A 71 -10.87 -6.95 7.02
CA THR A 71 -10.87 -6.49 8.42
C THR A 71 -11.42 -5.07 8.55
N GLY A 72 -11.21 -4.19 7.57
CA GLY A 72 -11.77 -2.84 7.53
C GLY A 72 -13.30 -2.85 7.44
N VAL A 73 -13.85 -3.65 6.52
CA VAL A 73 -15.31 -3.81 6.37
C VAL A 73 -15.93 -4.42 7.62
N LEU A 74 -15.33 -5.48 8.19
CA LEU A 74 -15.85 -6.10 9.42
C LEU A 74 -15.87 -5.13 10.61
N ARG A 75 -14.86 -4.26 10.74
CA ARG A 75 -14.81 -3.24 11.79
C ARG A 75 -15.87 -2.15 11.55
N ALA A 76 -16.03 -1.68 10.32
CA ALA A 76 -17.07 -0.71 9.97
C ALA A 76 -18.48 -1.28 10.22
N ALA A 77 -18.70 -2.56 9.92
CA ALA A 77 -19.95 -3.26 10.19
C ALA A 77 -20.28 -3.29 11.69
N ARG A 78 -19.29 -3.62 12.53
CA ARG A 78 -19.47 -3.71 13.99
C ARG A 78 -19.75 -2.37 14.65
N ILE A 79 -19.25 -1.27 14.08
CA ILE A 79 -19.49 0.09 14.57
C ILE A 79 -20.81 0.65 14.02
N GLY A 80 -21.46 -0.03 13.06
CA GLY A 80 -22.75 0.38 12.51
C GLY A 80 -22.68 1.51 11.48
N VAL A 81 -21.50 1.77 10.91
CA VAL A 81 -21.23 2.89 9.98
C VAL A 81 -21.24 2.50 8.50
N LEU A 82 -21.74 1.31 8.16
CA LEU A 82 -21.82 0.85 6.77
C LEU A 82 -22.99 1.47 5.98
N SER A 83 -23.93 2.14 6.64
CA SER A 83 -25.02 2.83 5.96
C SER A 83 -24.54 4.12 5.29
N PHE A 84 -25.21 4.52 4.20
CA PHE A 84 -24.92 5.80 3.53
C PHE A 84 -25.03 6.98 4.51
N GLU A 85 -26.05 6.96 5.36
CA GLU A 85 -26.23 7.94 6.42
C GLU A 85 -25.06 7.90 7.42
N GLY A 86 -24.65 6.72 7.91
CA GLY A 86 -23.52 6.59 8.83
C GLY A 86 -22.19 7.10 8.28
N LEU A 87 -21.99 7.02 6.95
CA LEU A 87 -20.80 7.53 6.25
C LEU A 87 -20.84 9.03 5.96
N THR A 88 -22.02 9.66 5.96
CA THR A 88 -22.18 11.06 5.51
C THR A 88 -22.62 12.02 6.61
N SER A 89 -23.29 11.52 7.65
CA SER A 89 -23.90 12.35 8.70
C SER A 89 -22.95 12.68 9.85
N SER A 90 -21.88 11.90 10.03
CA SER A 90 -20.96 12.05 11.16
C SER A 90 -19.55 12.43 10.70
N THR A 91 -18.84 13.20 11.54
CA THR A 91 -17.41 13.50 11.32
C THR A 91 -16.60 12.20 11.18
N TYR A 92 -16.94 11.17 11.97
CA TYR A 92 -16.35 9.83 11.84
C TYR A 92 -16.56 9.24 10.44
N GLY A 93 -17.80 9.26 9.96
CA GLY A 93 -18.20 8.75 8.65
C GLY A 93 -17.49 9.47 7.50
N LEU A 94 -17.39 10.80 7.57
CA LEU A 94 -16.70 11.60 6.55
C LEU A 94 -15.20 11.28 6.49
N ILE A 95 -14.53 11.20 7.64
CA ILE A 95 -13.10 10.83 7.71
C ILE A 95 -12.90 9.40 7.20
N LEU A 96 -13.79 8.46 7.56
CA LEU A 96 -13.77 7.10 7.05
C LEU A 96 -13.94 7.07 5.53
N SER A 97 -14.86 7.85 4.98
CA SER A 97 -15.11 7.97 3.54
C SER A 97 -13.87 8.46 2.79
N VAL A 98 -13.22 9.53 3.28
CA VAL A 98 -11.96 10.02 2.72
C VAL A 98 -10.89 8.93 2.77
N LYS A 99 -10.76 8.21 3.89
CA LYS A 99 -9.82 7.10 4.03
C LYS A 99 -10.08 6.00 3.00
N LEU A 100 -11.33 5.66 2.73
CA LEU A 100 -11.71 4.65 1.73
C LEU A 100 -11.38 5.13 0.30
N VAL A 101 -11.61 6.40 -0.03
CA VAL A 101 -11.23 6.97 -1.33
C VAL A 101 -9.71 6.89 -1.52
N LEU A 102 -8.92 7.29 -0.51
CA LEU A 102 -7.46 7.18 -0.57
C LEU A 102 -6.99 5.72 -0.70
N PHE A 103 -7.62 4.80 0.03
CA PHE A 103 -7.33 3.36 -0.12
C PHE A 103 -7.62 2.86 -1.54
N LEU A 104 -8.74 3.25 -2.15
CA LEU A 104 -9.06 2.90 -3.54
C LEU A 104 -8.06 3.51 -4.54
N LEU A 105 -7.62 4.75 -4.31
CA LEU A 105 -6.59 5.37 -5.13
C LEU A 105 -5.27 4.60 -5.03
N MET A 106 -4.87 4.18 -3.84
CA MET A 106 -3.69 3.32 -3.66
C MET A 106 -3.81 2.00 -4.42
N MET A 107 -5.00 1.40 -4.44
CA MET A 107 -5.25 0.18 -5.21
C MET A 107 -5.05 0.39 -6.71
N ILE A 108 -5.58 1.48 -7.25
CA ILE A 108 -5.40 1.84 -8.66
C ILE A 108 -3.90 2.02 -8.97
N VAL A 109 -3.18 2.77 -8.13
CA VAL A 109 -1.74 2.99 -8.29
C VAL A 109 -0.97 1.67 -8.19
N GLY A 110 -1.30 0.80 -7.24
CA GLY A 110 -0.71 -0.54 -7.08
C GLY A 110 -0.89 -1.42 -8.32
N VAL A 111 -2.09 -1.42 -8.93
CA VAL A 111 -2.33 -2.11 -10.21
C VAL A 111 -1.49 -1.51 -11.33
N MET A 112 -1.37 -0.18 -11.41
CA MET A 112 -0.53 0.49 -12.41
C MET A 112 0.95 0.14 -12.26
N ILE A 113 1.46 0.04 -11.03
CA ILE A 113 2.82 -0.42 -10.73
C ILE A 113 3.00 -1.85 -11.23
N GLY A 114 2.10 -2.76 -10.85
CA GLY A 114 2.16 -4.17 -11.27
C GLY A 114 2.15 -4.34 -12.78
N ARG A 115 1.23 -3.64 -13.48
CA ARG A 115 1.16 -3.64 -14.95
C ARG A 115 2.42 -3.11 -15.61
N THR A 116 2.98 -2.02 -15.08
CA THR A 116 4.22 -1.43 -15.60
C THR A 116 5.42 -2.36 -15.35
N GLY A 117 5.46 -3.05 -14.20
CA GLY A 117 6.49 -4.04 -13.87
C GLY A 117 6.44 -5.27 -14.77
N LEU A 118 5.24 -5.75 -15.11
CA LEU A 118 5.06 -6.84 -16.10
C LEU A 118 5.50 -6.41 -17.51
N ARG A 119 5.19 -5.17 -17.92
CA ARG A 119 5.68 -4.62 -19.20
C ARG A 119 7.21 -4.52 -19.21
N LEU A 120 7.81 -3.98 -18.15
CA LEU A 120 9.26 -3.84 -18.02
C LEU A 120 10.00 -5.17 -18.19
N ALA A 121 9.44 -6.28 -17.69
CA ALA A 121 10.03 -7.61 -17.83
C ALA A 121 10.04 -8.15 -19.28
N ARG A 122 9.38 -7.47 -20.23
CA ARG A 122 9.28 -7.85 -21.64
C ARG A 122 9.94 -6.84 -22.58
N LEU A 123 10.54 -5.77 -22.05
CA LEU A 123 11.19 -4.74 -22.85
C LEU A 123 12.66 -5.08 -23.05
N ASP A 124 13.09 -5.09 -24.31
CA ASP A 124 14.51 -5.25 -24.68
C ASP A 124 15.20 -3.90 -24.89
N GLU A 125 14.43 -2.84 -25.16
CA GLU A 125 14.97 -1.50 -25.39
C GLU A 125 15.39 -0.80 -24.07
N PRO A 126 16.64 -0.31 -23.97
CA PRO A 126 17.13 0.36 -22.76
C PRO A 126 16.37 1.64 -22.40
N GLU A 127 15.97 2.43 -23.40
CA GLU A 127 15.31 3.72 -23.18
C GLU A 127 13.88 3.54 -22.63
N GLU A 128 13.09 2.63 -23.23
CA GLU A 128 11.76 2.29 -22.71
C GLU A 128 11.84 1.69 -21.31
N SER A 129 12.84 0.84 -21.06
CA SER A 129 13.09 0.22 -19.76
C SER A 129 13.38 1.26 -18.67
N LEU A 130 14.14 2.32 -18.98
CA LEU A 130 14.42 3.40 -18.06
C LEU A 130 13.16 4.24 -17.77
N LYS A 131 12.36 4.54 -18.80
CA LYS A 131 11.06 5.25 -18.64
C LYS A 131 10.09 4.47 -17.76
N ALA A 132 9.96 3.16 -17.98
CA ALA A 132 9.10 2.28 -17.19
C ALA A 132 9.57 2.19 -15.72
N GLN A 133 10.88 2.05 -15.48
CA GLN A 133 11.45 2.08 -14.13
C GLN A 133 11.16 3.41 -13.40
N THR A 134 11.32 4.53 -14.10
CA THR A 134 11.06 5.87 -13.54
C THR A 134 9.59 6.05 -13.21
N ARG A 135 8.69 5.56 -14.08
CA ARG A 135 7.25 5.56 -13.84
C ARG A 135 6.88 4.73 -12.61
N ILE A 136 7.42 3.52 -12.47
CA ILE A 136 7.19 2.67 -11.29
C ILE A 136 7.61 3.39 -10.01
N ARG A 137 8.78 4.04 -10.00
CA ARG A 137 9.26 4.81 -8.83
C ARG A 137 8.31 5.94 -8.46
N LYS A 138 7.94 6.80 -9.41
CA LYS A 138 7.01 7.90 -9.14
C LYS A 138 5.67 7.41 -8.61
N LEU A 139 5.12 6.34 -9.20
CA LEU A 139 3.88 5.73 -8.73
C LEU A 139 4.03 5.15 -7.32
N SER A 140 5.15 4.50 -7.03
CA SER A 140 5.48 3.94 -5.72
C SER A 140 5.60 5.03 -4.64
N GLU A 141 6.29 6.14 -4.93
CA GLU A 141 6.38 7.32 -4.06
C GLU A 141 4.98 7.89 -3.75
N ILE A 142 4.15 8.10 -4.78
CA ILE A 142 2.76 8.54 -4.61
C ILE A 142 1.99 7.56 -3.72
N ASN A 143 2.13 6.26 -3.96
CA ASN A 143 1.43 5.23 -3.19
C ASN A 143 1.83 5.23 -1.71
N ILE A 144 3.11 5.48 -1.41
CA ILE A 144 3.62 5.61 -0.03
C ILE A 144 3.02 6.84 0.65
N VAL A 145 3.02 8.00 -0.02
CA VAL A 145 2.42 9.23 0.53
C VAL A 145 0.95 9.04 0.83
N LEU A 146 0.19 8.44 -0.09
CA LEU A 146 -1.20 8.08 0.14
C LEU A 146 -1.35 7.13 1.33
N GLY A 147 -0.49 6.11 1.43
CA GLY A 147 -0.48 5.18 2.55
C GLY A 147 -0.23 5.84 3.90
N ILE A 148 0.71 6.78 3.97
CA ILE A 148 0.98 7.57 5.18
C ILE A 148 -0.25 8.42 5.55
N ALA A 149 -0.90 9.05 4.57
CA ALA A 149 -2.14 9.79 4.80
C ALA A 149 -3.26 8.87 5.32
N VAL A 150 -3.42 7.67 4.76
CA VAL A 150 -4.37 6.66 5.26
C VAL A 150 -4.08 6.26 6.71
N VAL A 151 -2.81 6.07 7.08
CA VAL A 151 -2.41 5.77 8.46
C VAL A 151 -2.76 6.94 9.39
N LEU A 152 -2.48 8.18 8.98
CA LEU A 152 -2.85 9.37 9.75
C LEU A 152 -4.37 9.44 9.97
N LEU A 153 -5.18 9.25 8.92
CA LEU A 153 -6.64 9.22 9.04
C LEU A 153 -7.12 8.08 9.95
N ALA A 154 -6.45 6.92 9.93
CA ALA A 154 -6.77 5.82 10.83
C ALA A 154 -6.50 6.16 12.29
N VAL A 155 -5.42 6.92 12.58
CA VAL A 155 -5.12 7.45 13.91
C VAL A 155 -6.17 8.48 14.33
N ILE A 156 -6.53 9.42 13.44
CA ILE A 156 -7.58 10.41 13.71
C ILE A 156 -8.91 9.72 14.01
N LEU A 157 -9.31 8.69 13.26
CA LEU A 157 -10.53 7.92 13.55
C LEU A 157 -10.49 7.23 14.91
N ARG A 158 -9.30 6.86 15.41
CA ARG A 158 -9.14 6.21 16.71
C ARG A 158 -9.22 7.19 17.87
N TYR A 159 -8.75 8.43 17.70
CA TYR A 159 -8.63 9.42 18.78
C TYR A 159 -9.60 10.60 18.68
N GLY A 160 -10.18 10.87 17.51
CA GLY A 160 -11.07 12.01 17.24
C GLY A 160 -12.41 11.61 16.63
N GLY A 161 -12.78 10.34 16.77
CA GLY A 161 -13.96 9.73 16.16
C GLY A 161 -15.17 9.53 17.07
N LEU A 162 -15.03 9.78 18.38
CA LEU A 162 -16.06 9.82 19.42
C LEU A 162 -15.65 10.89 20.45
#